data_AF-A0A929WX56-F1
#
_entry.id   AF-A0A929WX56-F1
#
_cell.length_a   1.000
_cell.length_b   1.000
_cell.length_c   1.000
_cell.angle_alpha   90.00
_cell.angle_beta   90.00
_cell.angle_gamma   90.00
#
_symmetry.space_group_name_H-M   'P 1'
#
loop_
_entity.id
_entity.type
_entity.pdbx_description
1 polymer ?
#
loop_
_entity_poly.entity_id
_entity_poly.type
_entity_poly.pdbx_seq_one_letter_code
_entity_poly.pdbx_strand_id
1 'polypeptide(L)'
;MDPRLSRAYGALGGLALGDALGMPTQALSPAQIHSMYGRITGLVDADESQPYAPGMPAGSVTDDTQQALLIASLLVRGRGSSSGHAHLDASEFAH
;
A
#
# COMPACT_ATOMS: atom_id res chain seq x y z
N MET A 1 -0.41 5.20 -25.17
CA MET A 1 -0.69 5.79 -23.84
C MET A 1 0.12 7.07 -23.73
N ASP A 2 -0.46 8.14 -23.17
CA ASP A 2 0.30 9.34 -22.79
C ASP A 2 1.42 8.94 -21.82
N PRO A 3 2.70 9.27 -22.07
CA PRO A 3 3.81 8.96 -21.16
C PRO A 3 3.57 9.40 -19.71
N ARG A 4 2.81 10.48 -19.48
CA ARG A 4 2.43 10.96 -18.14
C ARG A 4 1.45 10.01 -17.46
N LEU A 5 0.42 9.57 -18.19
CA LEU A 5 -0.53 8.57 -17.70
C LEU A 5 0.18 7.25 -17.41
N SER A 6 1.07 6.78 -18.30
CA SER A 6 1.87 5.58 -18.04
C SER A 6 2.70 5.68 -16.76
N ARG A 7 3.32 6.84 -16.49
CA ARG A 7 4.07 7.06 -15.24
C ARG A 7 3.17 7.12 -14.02
N ALA A 8 1.99 7.75 -14.13
CA ALA A 8 1.03 7.81 -13.03
C ALA A 8 0.48 6.42 -12.66
N TYR A 9 0.10 5.61 -13.66
CA TYR A 9 -0.31 4.23 -13.46
C TYR A 9 0.84 3.38 -12.90
N GLY A 10 2.05 3.55 -13.43
CA GLY A 10 3.22 2.84 -12.93
C GLY A 10 3.56 3.18 -11.47
N ALA A 11 3.37 4.45 -11.06
CA ALA A 11 3.60 4.87 -9.68
C ALA A 11 2.56 4.27 -8.71
N LEU A 12 1.27 4.37 -9.03
CA LEU A 12 0.21 3.83 -8.18
C LEU A 12 0.19 2.30 -8.16
N GLY A 13 0.37 1.66 -9.33
CA GLY A 13 0.48 0.21 -9.42
C GLY A 13 1.74 -0.33 -8.76
N GLY A 14 2.86 0.40 -8.87
CA GLY A 14 4.12 0.07 -8.20
C GLY A 14 4.02 0.19 -6.68
N LEU A 15 3.31 1.20 -6.16
CA LEU A 15 2.98 1.31 -4.74
C LEU A 15 2.22 0.07 -4.25
N ALA A 16 1.09 -0.25 -4.89
CA ALA A 16 0.27 -1.39 -4.51
C ALA A 16 1.02 -2.72 -4.58
N LEU A 17 1.85 -2.91 -5.60
CA LEU A 17 2.67 -4.12 -5.74
C LEU A 17 3.77 -4.19 -4.67
N GLY A 18 4.43 -3.06 -4.38
CA GLY A 18 5.48 -2.99 -3.36
C GLY A 18 4.94 -3.24 -1.96
N ASP A 19 3.78 -2.65 -1.63
CA ASP A 19 3.02 -2.89 -0.41
C ASP A 19 2.70 -4.39 -0.26
N ALA A 20 2.04 -4.99 -1.25
CA ALA A 20 1.68 -6.41 -1.22
C ALA A 20 2.88 -7.37 -1.14
N LEU A 21 4.03 -7.01 -1.75
CA LEU A 21 5.27 -7.78 -1.63
C LEU A 21 5.93 -7.65 -0.25
N GLY A 22 5.81 -6.47 0.39
CA GLY A 22 6.37 -6.19 1.70
C GLY A 22 5.56 -6.78 2.86
N MET A 23 4.23 -6.78 2.71
CA MET A 23 3.23 -7.19 3.71
C MET A 23 3.61 -8.46 4.51
N PRO A 24 3.95 -9.61 3.91
CA PRO A 24 4.24 -10.84 4.68
C PRO A 24 5.54 -10.77 5.50
N THR A 25 6.40 -9.78 5.24
CA THR A 25 7.76 -9.67 5.83
C THR A 25 7.95 -8.46 6.74
N GLN A 26 6.93 -7.62 6.90
CA GLN A 26 7.00 -6.43 7.73
C GLN A 26 7.38 -6.78 9.18
N ALA A 27 8.32 -6.02 9.74
CA ALA A 27 8.94 -6.23 11.07
C ALA A 27 9.62 -7.59 11.30
N LEU A 28 9.90 -8.37 10.25
CA LEU A 28 10.71 -9.57 10.34
C LEU A 28 12.16 -9.26 9.98
N SER A 29 13.10 -9.85 10.71
CA SER A 29 14.50 -9.84 10.32
C SER A 29 14.74 -10.73 9.08
N PRO A 30 15.83 -10.51 8.32
CA PRO A 30 16.19 -11.37 7.20
C PRO A 30 16.29 -12.86 7.58
N ALA A 31 16.75 -13.18 8.79
CA ALA A 31 16.82 -14.57 9.27
C ALA A 31 15.43 -15.17 9.50
N GLN A 32 14.49 -14.40 10.06
CA GLN A 32 13.09 -14.83 10.22
C GLN A 32 12.42 -15.03 8.86
N ILE A 33 12.61 -14.08 7.92
CA ILE A 33 12.08 -14.19 6.56
C ILE A 33 12.60 -15.46 5.88
N HIS A 34 13.90 -15.73 5.98
CA HIS A 34 14.48 -16.93 5.39
C HIS A 34 13.98 -18.23 6.05
N SER A 35 13.84 -18.23 7.38
CA SER A 35 13.32 -19.40 8.11
C SER A 35 11.85 -19.70 7.78
N MET A 36 11.04 -18.68 7.55
CA MET A 36 9.60 -18.80 7.34
C MET A 36 9.26 -19.04 5.87
N TYR A 37 9.89 -18.29 4.97
CA TYR A 37 9.54 -18.25 3.54
C TYR A 37 10.65 -18.76 2.61
N GLY A 38 11.86 -19.01 3.12
CA GLY A 38 13.01 -19.38 2.30
C GLY A 38 13.42 -18.25 1.35
N ARG A 39 13.20 -18.44 0.05
CA ARG A 39 13.40 -17.42 -0.98
C ARG A 39 12.05 -17.01 -1.57
N ILE A 40 11.65 -15.78 -1.30
CA ILE A 40 10.47 -15.17 -1.91
C ILE A 40 10.78 -14.84 -3.37
N THR A 41 9.93 -15.29 -4.30
CA THR A 41 10.05 -15.04 -5.75
C THR A 41 8.77 -14.46 -6.36
N GLY A 42 7.78 -14.16 -5.53
CA GLY A 42 6.48 -13.62 -5.92
C GLY A 42 5.67 -13.21 -4.69
N LEU A 43 4.38 -12.99 -4.88
CA LEU A 43 3.44 -12.73 -3.80
C LEU A 43 3.23 -14.01 -2.99
N VAL A 44 3.24 -13.88 -1.66
CA VAL A 44 3.04 -14.99 -0.73
C VAL A 44 2.06 -14.58 0.36
N ASP A 45 1.34 -15.54 0.91
CA ASP A 45 0.48 -15.33 2.06
C ASP A 45 1.34 -14.92 3.27
N ALA A 46 0.79 -14.08 4.15
CA ALA A 46 1.39 -13.86 5.45
C ALA A 46 1.16 -15.07 6.34
N ASP A 47 2.20 -15.45 7.08
CA ASP A 47 2.06 -16.41 8.16
C ASP A 47 1.04 -15.92 9.22
N GLU A 48 0.38 -16.86 9.90
CA GLU A 48 -0.58 -16.56 10.98
C GLU A 48 0.06 -15.77 12.14
N SER A 49 1.38 -15.81 12.28
CA SER A 49 2.14 -15.06 13.29
C SER A 49 2.57 -13.66 12.86
N GLN A 50 2.23 -13.19 11.64
CA GLN A 50 2.64 -11.86 11.18
C GLN A 50 2.03 -10.77 12.11
N PRO A 51 2.85 -9.90 12.73
CA PRO A 51 2.39 -8.93 13.73
C PRO A 51 1.33 -7.92 13.28
N TYR A 52 1.25 -7.59 11.99
CA TYR A 52 0.37 -6.54 11.47
C TYR A 52 -0.72 -7.04 10.53
N ALA A 53 -0.49 -8.15 9.83
CA ALA A 53 -1.42 -8.72 8.86
C ALA A 53 -1.44 -10.26 8.94
N PRO A 54 -1.80 -10.84 10.10
CA PRO A 54 -1.76 -12.29 10.31
C PRO A 54 -2.70 -13.01 9.33
N GLY A 55 -2.18 -14.02 8.64
CA GLY A 55 -2.96 -14.84 7.70
C GLY A 55 -3.46 -14.10 6.46
N MET A 56 -2.96 -12.89 6.20
CA MET A 56 -3.41 -12.08 5.07
C MET A 56 -3.01 -12.73 3.73
N PRO A 57 -3.93 -12.86 2.74
CA PRO A 57 -3.63 -13.52 1.48
C PRO A 57 -2.57 -12.83 0.63
N ALA A 58 -1.89 -13.61 -0.21
CA ALA A 58 -0.96 -13.14 -1.22
C ALA A 58 -1.59 -12.09 -2.13
N GLY A 59 -0.94 -10.93 -2.27
CA GLY A 59 -1.42 -9.84 -3.13
C GLY A 59 -2.38 -8.87 -2.45
N SER A 60 -2.75 -9.09 -1.19
CA SER A 60 -3.44 -8.09 -0.39
C SER A 60 -2.56 -6.86 -0.16
N VAL A 61 -3.15 -5.68 -0.32
CA VAL A 61 -2.53 -4.39 0.03
C VAL A 61 -2.89 -4.00 1.45
N THR A 62 -2.04 -3.20 2.09
CA THR A 62 -2.20 -2.76 3.49
C THR A 62 -2.62 -1.29 3.57
N ASP A 63 -2.48 -0.69 4.74
CA ASP A 63 -2.83 0.71 5.00
C ASP A 63 -2.03 1.69 4.14
N ASP A 64 -0.83 1.33 3.68
CA ASP A 64 -0.02 2.14 2.76
C ASP A 64 -0.78 2.48 1.47
N THR A 65 -1.30 1.46 0.76
CA THR A 65 -2.07 1.69 -0.47
C THR A 65 -3.41 2.37 -0.18
N GLN A 66 -4.07 1.98 0.92
CA GLN A 66 -5.38 2.55 1.30
C GLN A 66 -5.28 4.05 1.57
N GLN A 67 -4.29 4.48 2.36
CA GLN A 67 -4.05 5.89 2.68
C GLN A 67 -3.61 6.69 1.46
N ALA A 68 -2.80 6.11 0.57
CA ALA A 68 -2.41 6.78 -0.66
C ALA A 68 -3.62 7.04 -1.59
N LEU A 69 -4.51 6.06 -1.75
CA LEU A 69 -5.74 6.23 -2.54
C LEU A 69 -6.70 7.23 -1.90
N LEU A 70 -6.77 7.25 -0.57
CA LEU A 70 -7.56 8.20 0.19
C LEU A 70 -7.08 9.65 -0.04
N ILE A 71 -5.79 9.92 0.13
CA ILE A 71 -5.19 11.22 -0.17
C ILE A 71 -5.41 11.60 -1.64
N ALA A 72 -5.19 10.68 -2.57
CA ALA A 72 -5.43 10.92 -3.98
C ALA A 72 -6.89 11.32 -4.26
N SER A 73 -7.85 10.64 -3.61
CA SER A 73 -9.28 10.94 -3.75
C SER A 73 -9.62 12.35 -3.25
N LEU A 74 -9.02 12.77 -2.13
CA LEU A 74 -9.22 14.09 -1.54
C LEU A 74 -8.59 15.19 -2.38
N LEU A 75 -7.42 14.95 -2.97
CA LEU A 75 -6.79 15.86 -3.93
C LEU A 75 -7.64 16.01 -5.20
N VAL A 76 -8.23 14.92 -5.71
CA VAL A 76 -9.12 14.97 -6.89
C VAL A 76 -10.41 15.73 -6.57
N ARG A 77 -11.01 15.51 -5.40
CA ARG A 77 -12.21 16.24 -4.95
C ARG A 77 -11.90 17.73 -4.68
N GLY A 78 -10.78 18.01 -4.02
CA GLY A 78 -10.33 19.36 -3.65
C GLY A 78 -9.93 20.24 -4.83
N ARG A 79 -9.69 19.67 -6.02
CA ARG A 79 -9.50 20.43 -7.27
C ARG A 79 -10.72 21.23 -7.73
N GLY A 80 -11.89 21.05 -7.10
CA GLY A 80 -13.03 21.94 -7.25
C GLY A 80 -12.97 23.21 -6.38
N SER A 81 -12.05 23.28 -5.41
CA SER A 81 -11.88 24.42 -4.49
C SER A 81 -10.71 25.30 -4.92
N SER A 82 -10.98 26.58 -5.15
CA SER A 82 -10.08 27.58 -5.76
C SER A 82 -8.78 27.91 -5.01
N SER A 83 -8.48 27.25 -3.89
CA SER A 83 -7.34 27.57 -3.02
C SER A 83 -6.13 26.65 -3.22
N GLY A 84 -6.23 25.57 -4.01
CA GLY A 84 -5.12 24.62 -4.26
C GLY A 84 -4.68 23.80 -3.04
N HIS A 85 -5.30 24.01 -1.89
CA HIS A 85 -5.08 23.27 -0.64
C HIS A 85 -6.25 22.31 -0.41
N ALA A 86 -5.94 21.02 -0.25
CA ALA A 86 -6.88 20.06 0.31
C ALA A 86 -6.67 20.08 1.83
N HIS A 87 -7.67 20.55 2.59
CA HIS A 87 -7.67 20.40 4.03
C HIS A 87 -8.09 18.97 4.35
N LEU A 88 -7.19 18.20 4.97
CA LEU A 88 -7.46 16.84 5.42
C LEU A 88 -7.85 16.93 6.90
N ASP A 89 -9.11 16.63 7.23
CA ASP A 89 -9.55 16.55 8.62
C ASP A 89 -9.35 15.10 9.11
N ALA A 90 -8.53 14.93 10.15
CA ALA A 90 -8.23 13.62 10.71
C ALA A 90 -9.49 12.88 11.23
N SER A 91 -10.57 13.61 11.55
CA SER A 91 -11.85 13.02 11.93
C SER A 91 -12.55 12.28 10.79
N GLU A 92 -12.20 12.55 9.53
CA GLU A 92 -12.72 11.84 8.35
C GLU A 92 -12.13 10.43 8.18
N PHE A 93 -11.11 10.07 8.97
CA PHE A 93 -10.37 8.80 8.87
C PHE A 93 -10.54 7.88 10.09
N ALA A 94 -11.29 8.31 11.10
CA ALA A 94 -11.55 7.55 12.32
C ALA A 94 -12.88 6.78 12.18
N HIS A 95 -12.87 5.68 11.42
CA HIS A 95 -13.98 4.71 11.36
C HIS A 95 -13.45 3.29 11.52
#